data_AF-A0A9E2R9G5-F1
#
_entry.id   AF-A0A9E2R9G5-F1
#
_cell.length_a   1.000
_cell.length_b   1.000
_cell.length_c   1.000
_cell.angle_alpha   90.00
_cell.angle_beta   90.00
_cell.angle_gamma   90.00
#
_symmetry.space_group_name_H-M   'P 1'
#
loop_
_entity.id
_entity.type
_entity.pdbx_description
1 polymer ?
#
loop_
_entity_poly.entity_id
_entity_poly.type
_entity_poly.pdbx_seq_one_letter_code
_entity_poly.pdbx_strand_id
1 'polypeptide(L)'
;MAENGLSHAGAATPAIAGGVAATDVLGRAAEAHLTWVSRVLSDKARRIRVVTLLVAIFAMSMGDLYMTVTYASQVGMIEMNPLARALMRGDSHVPIILFKLATVGIATFLLFKVRATRVGELACWAGMVGLLWLTIRWVDYNHAMVELTPALHTLANVEAGSWVEIGAD
;
A
#
# COMPACT_ATOMS: atom_id res chain seq x y z
N MET A 1 74.70 15.86 -60.54
CA MET A 1 73.74 16.92 -60.18
C MET A 1 72.59 16.83 -61.18
N ALA A 2 71.34 16.55 -60.84
CA ALA A 2 70.67 16.40 -59.54
C ALA A 2 69.48 15.43 -59.72
N GLU A 3 69.02 14.89 -58.60
CA GLU A 3 68.20 13.69 -58.45
C GLU A 3 66.74 13.81 -58.91
N ASN A 4 66.24 12.70 -59.45
CA ASN A 4 64.82 12.36 -59.61
C ASN A 4 64.24 11.88 -58.28
N GLY A 5 63.01 12.29 -57.94
CA GLY A 5 62.31 11.72 -56.78
C GLY A 5 60.91 12.30 -56.54
N LEU A 6 59.99 12.12 -57.50
CA LEU A 6 58.57 12.43 -57.35
C LEU A 6 57.91 11.49 -56.32
N SER A 7 57.66 12.02 -55.12
CA SER A 7 56.93 11.36 -54.04
C SER A 7 55.42 11.53 -54.22
N HIS A 8 54.74 10.49 -54.75
CA HIS A 8 53.28 10.38 -54.72
C HIS A 8 52.82 9.93 -53.32
N ALA A 9 52.50 10.89 -52.46
CA ALA A 9 51.80 10.64 -51.21
C ALA A 9 50.32 10.35 -51.50
N GLY A 10 49.94 9.07 -51.50
CA GLY A 10 48.55 8.64 -51.52
C GLY A 10 47.87 8.99 -50.21
N ALA A 11 46.95 9.96 -50.24
CA ALA A 11 46.07 10.27 -49.12
C ALA A 11 45.10 9.10 -48.89
N ALA A 12 45.33 8.35 -47.81
CA ALA A 12 44.39 7.32 -47.35
C ALA A 12 43.17 8.00 -46.71
N THR A 13 42.03 7.93 -47.39
CA THR A 13 40.72 8.33 -46.87
C THR A 13 40.36 7.47 -45.63
N PRO A 14 40.15 8.06 -44.44
CA PRO A 14 39.73 7.29 -43.28
C PRO A 14 38.28 6.82 -43.46
N ALA A 15 38.12 5.49 -43.48
CA ALA A 15 36.83 4.83 -43.55
C ALA A 15 35.99 5.10 -42.29
N ILE A 16 34.69 5.32 -42.51
CA ILE A 16 33.65 5.65 -41.53
C ILE A 16 33.48 4.50 -40.52
N ALA A 17 34.17 4.57 -39.38
CA ALA A 17 34.07 3.59 -38.29
C ALA A 17 32.89 3.84 -37.32
N GLY A 18 32.10 4.90 -37.52
CA GLY A 18 31.06 5.33 -36.57
C GLY A 18 29.77 4.52 -36.59
N GLY A 19 29.46 3.79 -37.68
CA GLY A 19 28.17 3.10 -37.83
C GLY A 19 28.03 1.81 -37.02
N VAL A 20 29.10 1.04 -36.87
CA VAL A 20 29.09 -0.28 -36.21
C VAL A 20 29.01 -0.14 -34.68
N ALA A 21 29.60 0.93 -34.12
CA ALA A 21 29.58 1.17 -32.68
C ALA A 21 28.16 1.53 -32.16
N ALA A 22 27.36 2.27 -32.95
CA ALA A 22 26.02 2.67 -32.55
C ALA A 22 25.02 1.49 -32.55
N THR A 23 25.14 0.58 -33.52
CA THR A 23 24.30 -0.63 -33.59
C THR A 23 24.59 -1.61 -32.46
N ASP A 24 25.86 -1.72 -32.04
CA ASP A 24 26.28 -2.57 -30.92
C ASP A 24 25.79 -2.06 -29.55
N VAL A 25 25.70 -0.73 -29.38
CA VAL A 25 25.18 -0.13 -28.13
C VAL A 25 23.67 -0.31 -28.03
N LEU A 26 22.95 -0.10 -29.12
CA LEU A 26 21.49 -0.33 -29.16
C LEU A 26 21.13 -1.81 -28.97
N GLY A 27 21.88 -2.73 -29.57
CA GLY A 27 21.70 -4.17 -29.38
C GLY A 27 21.89 -4.60 -27.92
N ARG A 28 22.97 -4.16 -27.27
CA ARG A 28 23.24 -4.46 -25.86
C ARG A 28 22.19 -3.88 -24.91
N ALA A 29 21.69 -2.67 -25.19
CA ALA A 29 20.61 -2.07 -24.41
C ALA A 29 19.30 -2.87 -24.52
N ALA A 30 18.94 -3.32 -25.73
CA ALA A 30 17.75 -4.14 -25.95
C ALA A 30 17.84 -5.51 -25.24
N GLU A 31 18.99 -6.17 -25.28
CA GLU A 31 19.25 -7.42 -24.55
C GLU A 31 19.18 -7.24 -23.02
N ALA A 32 19.73 -6.12 -22.51
CA ALA A 32 19.63 -5.77 -21.10
C ALA A 32 18.16 -5.55 -20.67
N HIS A 33 17.35 -4.89 -21.50
CA HIS A 33 15.91 -4.72 -21.24
C HIS A 33 15.15 -6.07 -21.25
N LEU A 34 15.40 -6.95 -22.22
CA LEU A 34 14.74 -8.26 -22.30
C LEU A 34 15.12 -9.18 -21.13
N THR A 35 16.39 -9.18 -20.73
CA THR A 35 16.85 -9.95 -19.56
C THR A 35 16.29 -9.40 -18.25
N TRP A 36 16.11 -8.09 -18.13
CA TRP A 36 15.44 -7.48 -16.98
C TRP A 36 13.95 -7.86 -16.94
N VAL A 37 13.22 -7.70 -18.04
CA VAL A 37 11.78 -8.00 -18.13
C VAL A 37 11.53 -9.48 -17.80
N SER A 38 12.32 -10.40 -18.37
CA SER A 38 12.17 -11.83 -18.10
C SER A 38 12.46 -12.20 -16.63
N ARG A 39 13.39 -11.50 -15.96
CA ARG A 39 13.63 -11.67 -14.52
C ARG A 39 12.46 -11.19 -13.67
N VAL A 40 11.86 -10.04 -14.01
CA VAL A 40 10.69 -9.50 -13.29
C VAL A 40 9.44 -10.35 -13.51
N LEU A 41 9.28 -10.91 -14.72
CA LEU A 41 8.16 -11.79 -15.06
C LEU A 41 8.37 -13.24 -14.61
N SER A 42 9.56 -13.58 -14.11
CA SER A 42 9.88 -14.92 -13.59
C SER A 42 8.91 -15.36 -12.50
N ASP A 43 8.58 -16.65 -12.47
CA ASP A 43 7.77 -17.26 -11.41
C ASP A 43 8.42 -17.12 -10.02
N LYS A 44 9.75 -17.05 -9.93
CA LYS A 44 10.44 -16.76 -8.65
C LYS A 44 10.14 -15.34 -8.17
N ALA A 45 10.22 -14.36 -9.06
CA ALA A 45 9.87 -12.97 -8.76
C ALA A 45 8.38 -12.83 -8.40
N ARG A 46 7.49 -13.54 -9.10
CA ARG A 46 6.05 -13.58 -8.77
C ARG A 46 5.81 -14.06 -7.33
N ARG A 47 6.44 -15.16 -6.92
CA ARG A 47 6.28 -15.69 -5.55
C ARG A 47 6.71 -14.66 -4.50
N ILE A 48 7.83 -13.98 -4.73
CA ILE A 48 8.31 -12.92 -3.83
C ILE A 48 7.29 -11.77 -3.77
N ARG A 49 6.81 -11.27 -4.92
CA ARG A 49 5.79 -10.20 -4.95
C ARG A 49 4.56 -10.56 -4.13
N VAL A 50 4.01 -11.75 -4.31
CA VAL A 50 2.79 -12.17 -3.60
C VAL A 50 3.03 -12.28 -2.10
N VAL A 51 4.19 -12.79 -1.67
CA VAL A 51 4.55 -12.83 -0.25
C VAL A 51 4.71 -11.42 0.33
N THR A 52 5.37 -10.51 -0.40
CA THR A 52 5.49 -9.11 0.01
C THR A 52 4.13 -8.43 0.15
N LEU A 53 3.21 -8.65 -0.81
CA LEU A 53 1.84 -8.15 -0.73
C LEU A 53 1.08 -8.73 0.47
N LEU A 54 1.22 -10.02 0.75
CA LEU A 54 0.59 -10.65 1.91
C LEU A 54 1.08 -10.06 3.23
N VAL A 55 2.39 -9.83 3.36
CA VAL A 55 2.97 -9.18 4.55
C VAL A 55 2.45 -7.75 4.68
N ALA A 56 2.37 -7.01 3.58
CA ALA A 56 1.82 -5.65 3.57
C ALA A 56 0.33 -5.63 3.98
N ILE A 57 -0.49 -6.51 3.40
CA ILE A 57 -1.91 -6.68 3.76
C ILE A 57 -2.06 -6.97 5.25
N PHE A 58 -1.27 -7.91 5.78
CA PHE A 58 -1.32 -8.25 7.19
C PHE A 58 -0.93 -7.05 8.07
N ALA A 59 0.18 -6.37 7.76
CA ALA A 59 0.63 -5.19 8.50
C ALA A 59 -0.41 -4.04 8.48
N MET A 60 -0.97 -3.73 7.31
CA MET A 60 -2.04 -2.73 7.18
C MET A 60 -3.29 -3.13 7.94
N SER A 61 -3.65 -4.42 7.94
CA SER A 61 -4.79 -4.92 8.73
C SER A 61 -4.57 -4.79 10.24
N MET A 62 -3.33 -4.96 10.72
CA MET A 62 -3.00 -4.71 12.12
C MET A 62 -3.07 -3.22 12.47
N GLY A 63 -2.63 -2.35 11.57
CA GLY A 63 -2.78 -0.89 11.73
C GLY A 63 -4.25 -0.46 11.79
N ASP A 64 -5.09 -1.00 10.91
CA ASP A 64 -6.53 -0.77 10.92
C ASP A 64 -7.20 -1.28 12.22
N LEU A 65 -6.78 -2.45 12.72
CA LEU A 65 -7.24 -2.96 14.02
C LEU A 65 -6.82 -2.03 15.17
N TYR A 66 -5.57 -1.58 15.19
CA TYR A 66 -5.08 -0.64 16.20
C TYR A 66 -5.95 0.63 16.23
N MET A 67 -6.16 1.27 15.08
CA MET A 67 -7.00 2.47 14.96
C MET A 67 -8.44 2.21 15.44
N THR A 68 -9.02 1.07 15.06
CA THR A 68 -10.37 0.68 15.49
C THR A 68 -10.47 0.59 17.01
N VAL A 69 -9.50 -0.07 17.66
CA VAL A 69 -9.50 -0.23 19.12
C VAL A 69 -9.27 1.10 19.84
N THR A 70 -8.35 1.93 19.34
CA THR A 70 -8.11 3.27 19.88
C THR A 70 -9.39 4.12 19.84
N TYR A 71 -10.07 4.18 18.70
CA TYR A 71 -11.30 4.97 18.59
C TYR A 71 -12.47 4.39 19.39
N ALA A 72 -12.61 3.05 19.43
CA ALA A 72 -13.63 2.40 20.24
C ALA A 72 -13.45 2.69 21.74
N SER A 73 -12.20 2.72 22.23
CA SER A 73 -11.90 2.90 23.65
C SER A 73 -11.85 4.35 24.12
N GLN A 74 -11.51 5.31 23.25
CA GLN A 74 -11.27 6.71 23.66
C GLN A 74 -12.38 7.68 23.26
N VAL A 75 -12.97 7.50 22.07
CA VAL A 75 -13.88 8.50 21.49
C VAL A 75 -15.34 8.03 21.56
N GLY A 76 -15.57 6.72 21.70
CA GLY A 76 -16.89 6.13 21.56
C GLY A 76 -17.28 6.09 20.09
N MET A 77 -16.90 5.03 19.40
CA MET A 77 -17.16 4.90 17.97
C MET A 77 -18.63 4.45 17.75
N ILE A 78 -19.41 5.22 16.98
CA ILE A 78 -20.75 4.80 16.57
C ILE A 78 -20.60 3.78 15.45
N GLU A 79 -20.63 2.51 15.82
CA GLU A 79 -20.49 1.41 14.89
C GLU A 79 -21.72 1.28 13.98
N MET A 80 -21.58 1.62 12.69
CA MET A 80 -22.65 1.44 11.70
C MET A 80 -22.87 -0.04 11.34
N ASN A 81 -21.89 -0.90 11.58
CA ASN A 81 -22.03 -2.34 11.35
C ASN A 81 -22.85 -2.98 12.49
N PRO A 82 -24.07 -3.48 12.23
CA PRO A 82 -24.95 -4.04 13.27
C PRO A 82 -24.34 -5.25 13.97
N LEU A 83 -23.47 -6.01 13.29
CA LEU A 83 -22.77 -7.16 13.86
C LEU A 83 -21.67 -6.71 14.85
N ALA A 84 -20.89 -5.70 14.47
CA ALA A 84 -19.88 -5.11 15.34
C ALA A 84 -20.53 -4.43 16.56
N ARG A 85 -21.65 -3.73 16.35
CA ARG A 85 -22.44 -3.16 17.44
C ARG A 85 -22.95 -4.23 18.40
N ALA A 86 -23.36 -5.40 17.92
CA ALA A 86 -23.76 -6.51 18.77
C ALA A 86 -22.59 -7.06 19.59
N LEU A 87 -21.38 -7.13 19.02
CA LEU A 87 -20.14 -7.52 19.71
C LEU A 87 -19.70 -6.49 20.76
N MET A 88 -20.02 -5.21 20.55
CA MET A 88 -19.73 -4.08 21.46
C MET A 88 -20.73 -3.91 22.61
N ARG A 89 -21.79 -4.73 22.70
CA ARG A 89 -22.79 -4.59 23.77
C ARG A 89 -22.28 -4.95 25.15
N GLY A 90 -21.13 -5.62 25.26
CA GLY A 90 -20.45 -5.86 26.53
C GLY A 90 -19.37 -4.82 26.79
N ASP A 91 -19.01 -4.61 28.05
CA ASP A 91 -17.98 -3.64 28.49
C ASP A 91 -16.53 -4.00 28.06
N SER A 92 -16.36 -4.91 27.09
CA SER A 92 -15.07 -5.43 26.67
C SER A 92 -14.90 -5.34 25.16
N HIS A 93 -13.77 -4.78 24.72
CA HIS A 93 -13.36 -4.67 23.32
C HIS A 93 -12.75 -5.97 22.75
N VAL A 94 -12.51 -6.97 23.60
CA VAL A 94 -11.89 -8.25 23.25
C VAL A 94 -12.62 -8.99 22.12
N PRO A 95 -13.97 -9.06 22.07
CA PRO A 95 -14.68 -9.78 21.01
C PRO A 95 -14.42 -9.20 19.61
N ILE A 96 -14.30 -7.88 19.48
CA ILE A 96 -14.00 -7.22 18.21
C ILE A 96 -12.59 -7.55 17.75
N ILE A 97 -11.64 -7.49 18.69
CA ILE A 97 -10.23 -7.80 18.42
C ILE A 97 -10.13 -9.23 17.90
N LEU A 98 -10.72 -10.19 18.60
CA LEU A 98 -10.70 -11.60 18.20
C LEU A 98 -11.39 -11.83 16.85
N PHE A 99 -12.54 -11.21 16.62
CA PHE A 99 -13.25 -11.31 15.35
C PHE A 99 -12.40 -10.77 14.18
N LYS A 100 -11.77 -9.62 14.37
CA LYS A 100 -10.93 -8.98 13.33
C LYS A 100 -9.63 -9.76 13.10
N LEU A 101 -8.99 -10.26 14.16
CA LEU A 101 -7.84 -11.17 14.03
C LEU A 101 -8.21 -12.48 13.31
N ALA A 102 -9.36 -13.07 13.63
CA ALA A 102 -9.82 -14.30 12.98
C ALA A 102 -10.09 -14.07 11.50
N THR A 103 -10.79 -12.99 11.13
CA THR A 103 -11.08 -12.67 9.72
C THR A 103 -9.82 -12.36 8.93
N VAL A 104 -8.89 -11.57 9.47
CA VAL A 104 -7.59 -11.29 8.84
C VAL A 104 -6.75 -12.57 8.72
N GLY A 105 -6.71 -13.39 9.76
CA GLY A 105 -6.00 -14.67 9.77
C GLY A 105 -6.54 -15.63 8.70
N ILE A 106 -7.87 -15.78 8.60
CA ILE A 106 -8.51 -16.60 7.58
C ILE A 106 -8.23 -16.05 6.18
N ALA A 107 -8.42 -14.74 5.97
CA ALA A 107 -8.21 -14.12 4.66
C ALA A 107 -6.76 -14.27 4.18
N THR A 108 -5.78 -13.97 5.04
CA THR A 108 -4.35 -14.10 4.73
C THR A 108 -3.94 -15.55 4.53
N PHE A 109 -4.50 -16.50 5.30
CA PHE A 109 -4.28 -17.93 5.11
C PHE A 109 -4.80 -18.42 3.75
N LEU A 110 -6.02 -18.02 3.36
CA LEU A 110 -6.60 -18.38 2.06
C LEU A 110 -5.76 -17.81 0.91
N LEU A 111 -5.40 -16.53 0.97
CA LEU A 111 -4.51 -15.89 -0.01
C LEU A 111 -3.14 -16.58 -0.08
N PHE A 112 -2.58 -16.96 1.06
CA PHE A 112 -1.34 -17.72 1.12
C PHE A 112 -1.47 -19.09 0.44
N LYS A 113 -2.61 -19.78 0.58
CA LYS A 113 -2.85 -21.07 -0.09
C LYS A 113 -2.94 -20.92 -1.61
N VAL A 114 -3.58 -19.86 -2.11
CA VAL A 114 -3.74 -19.62 -3.56
C VAL A 114 -2.60 -18.84 -4.20
N ARG A 115 -1.53 -18.50 -3.45
CA ARG A 115 -0.41 -17.64 -3.88
C ARG A 115 0.34 -18.09 -5.14
N ALA A 116 0.24 -19.37 -5.50
CA ALA A 116 0.89 -19.91 -6.70
C ALA A 116 0.08 -19.64 -7.99
N THR A 117 -1.15 -19.15 -7.87
CA THR A 117 -2.06 -18.91 -9.01
C THR A 117 -2.08 -17.43 -9.41
N ARG A 118 -2.34 -17.15 -10.69
CA ARG A 118 -2.54 -15.76 -11.17
C ARG A 118 -3.72 -15.07 -10.48
N VAL A 119 -4.76 -15.84 -10.17
CA VAL A 119 -5.94 -15.35 -9.43
C VAL A 119 -5.56 -14.92 -8.02
N GLY A 120 -4.70 -15.69 -7.34
CA GLY A 120 -4.19 -15.32 -6.01
C GLY A 120 -3.38 -14.01 -6.02
N GLU A 121 -2.59 -13.77 -7.07
CA GLU A 121 -1.88 -12.49 -7.23
C GLU A 121 -2.85 -11.32 -7.40
N LEU A 122 -3.87 -11.46 -8.26
CA LEU A 122 -4.92 -10.45 -8.43
C LEU A 122 -5.69 -10.19 -7.12
N ALA A 123 -6.00 -11.25 -6.37
CA ALA A 123 -6.68 -11.12 -5.09
C ALA A 123 -5.84 -10.39 -4.04
N CYS A 124 -4.51 -10.61 -4.01
CA CYS A 124 -3.62 -9.85 -3.13
C CYS A 124 -3.56 -8.37 -3.54
N TRP A 125 -3.48 -8.07 -4.84
CA TRP A 125 -3.55 -6.68 -5.31
C TRP A 125 -4.86 -6.00 -4.93
N ALA A 126 -6.00 -6.67 -5.14
CA ALA A 126 -7.31 -6.16 -4.76
C ALA A 126 -7.40 -5.92 -3.24
N GLY A 127 -6.89 -6.84 -2.41
CA GLY A 127 -6.84 -6.69 -0.96
C GLY A 127 -5.97 -5.50 -0.52
N MET A 128 -4.80 -5.32 -1.14
CA MET A 128 -3.91 -4.19 -0.89
C MET A 128 -4.58 -2.86 -1.22
N VAL A 129 -5.22 -2.77 -2.40
CA VAL A 129 -5.95 -1.56 -2.83
C VAL A 129 -7.13 -1.27 -1.88
N GLY A 130 -7.87 -2.30 -1.47
CA GLY A 130 -8.96 -2.15 -0.52
C GLY A 130 -8.51 -1.61 0.83
N LEU A 131 -7.39 -2.11 1.37
CA LEU A 131 -6.81 -1.61 2.63
C LEU A 131 -6.25 -0.19 2.50
N LEU A 132 -5.64 0.14 1.35
CA LEU A 132 -5.20 1.50 1.07
C LEU A 132 -6.38 2.47 1.01
N TRP A 133 -7.45 2.08 0.32
CA TRP A 133 -8.68 2.86 0.27
C TRP A 133 -9.27 3.07 1.68
N LEU A 134 -9.32 2.02 2.49
CA LEU A 134 -9.77 2.12 3.88
C LEU A 134 -8.89 3.08 4.70
N THR A 135 -7.58 3.07 4.48
CA THR A 135 -6.64 3.98 5.14
C THR A 135 -6.92 5.44 4.75
N ILE A 136 -7.22 5.71 3.48
CA ILE A 136 -7.63 7.06 3.03
C ILE A 136 -8.93 7.48 3.74
N ARG A 137 -9.91 6.58 3.83
CA ARG A 137 -11.17 6.87 4.55
C ARG A 137 -10.96 7.16 6.03
N TRP A 138 -9.98 6.53 6.67
CA TRP A 138 -9.58 6.87 8.04
C TRP A 138 -9.04 8.28 8.16
N VAL A 139 -8.29 8.78 7.18
CA VAL A 139 -7.81 10.17 7.16
C VAL A 139 -8.99 11.14 7.13
N ASP A 140 -9.96 10.93 6.23
CA ASP A 140 -11.16 11.77 6.15
C ASP A 140 -11.95 11.76 7.46
N TYR A 141 -12.12 10.58 8.06
CA TYR A 141 -12.82 10.42 9.33
C TYR A 141 -12.11 11.19 10.46
N ASN A 142 -10.78 11.11 10.54
CA ASN A 142 -10.01 11.83 11.55
C ASN A 142 -10.16 13.35 11.39
N HIS A 143 -10.14 13.86 10.15
CA HIS A 143 -10.39 15.28 9.90
C HIS A 143 -11.79 15.71 10.35
N ALA A 144 -12.82 14.93 10.04
CA ALA A 144 -14.18 15.20 10.48
C ALA A 144 -14.33 15.19 12.01
N MET A 145 -13.65 14.26 12.71
CA MET A 145 -13.67 14.19 14.18
C MET A 145 -13.01 15.41 14.82
N VAL A 146 -11.91 15.93 14.26
CA VAL A 146 -11.27 17.16 14.76
C VAL A 146 -12.21 18.35 14.64
N GLU A 147 -12.95 18.47 13.54
CA GLU A 147 -13.92 19.55 13.33
C GLU A 147 -15.12 19.47 14.27
N LEU A 148 -15.60 18.26 14.57
CA LEU A 148 -16.76 18.02 15.44
C LEU A 148 -16.43 18.11 16.94
N THR A 149 -15.17 17.90 17.33
CA THR A 149 -14.76 17.87 18.74
C THR A 149 -15.15 19.14 19.53
N PRO A 150 -14.92 20.38 19.03
CA PRO A 150 -15.34 21.59 19.75
C PRO A 150 -16.85 21.72 19.91
N ALA A 151 -17.62 21.31 18.90
CA ALA A 151 -19.08 21.33 18.94
C ALA A 151 -19.61 20.32 19.98
N LEU A 152 -19.07 19.10 19.99
CA LEU A 152 -19.39 18.08 20.99
C LEU A 152 -19.01 18.53 22.40
N HIS A 153 -17.85 19.17 22.58
CA HIS A 153 -17.43 19.71 23.87
C HIS A 153 -18.38 20.82 24.37
N THR A 154 -18.85 21.68 23.47
CA THR A 154 -19.83 22.72 23.82
C THR A 154 -21.16 22.11 24.24
N LEU A 155 -21.66 21.11 23.49
CA LEU A 155 -22.89 20.38 23.85
C LEU A 155 -22.78 19.68 25.21
N ALA A 156 -21.66 19.01 25.46
CA ALA A 156 -21.39 18.36 26.75
C ALA A 156 -21.38 19.36 27.92
N ASN A 157 -20.82 20.55 27.72
CA ASN A 157 -20.80 21.61 28.74
C ASN A 157 -22.19 22.22 28.98
N VAL A 158 -23.03 22.35 27.94
CA VAL A 158 -24.42 22.81 28.10
C VAL A 158 -25.26 21.79 28.87
N GLU A 159 -25.10 20.50 28.58
CA GLU A 159 -25.83 19.43 29.28
C GLU A 159 -25.41 19.36 30.76
N ALA A 160 -24.11 19.48 31.06
CA ALA A 160 -23.59 19.54 32.42
C ALA A 160 -24.09 20.76 33.21
N GLY A 161 -24.30 21.90 32.54
CA GLY A 161 -24.83 23.12 33.16
C GLY A 161 -26.35 23.14 33.39
N SER A 162 -27.11 22.21 32.80
CA SER A 162 -28.58 22.16 32.94
C SER A 162 -29.06 21.47 34.22
N TRP A 163 -28.15 20.82 34.97
CA TRP A 163 -28.42 20.30 36.31
C TRP A 163 -28.29 21.42 37.36
N VAL A 164 -29.08 22.48 37.20
CA VAL A 164 -29.35 23.38 38.33
C VAL A 164 -30.40 22.67 39.18
N GLU A 165 -30.00 22.13 40.34
CA GLU A 165 -30.96 21.71 41.36
C GLU A 165 -31.83 22.92 41.71
N ILE A 166 -33.08 22.91 41.27
CA ILE A 166 -34.09 23.80 41.84
C ILE A 166 -34.29 23.28 43.25
N GLY A 167 -33.50 23.82 44.17
CA GLY A 167 -33.67 23.60 45.60
C GLY A 167 -35.13 23.81 45.94
N ALA A 168 -35.74 22.75 46.49
CA ALA A 168 -37.07 22.82 47.07
C ALA A 168 -36.97 23.68 48.33
N ASP A 169 -37.41 24.93 48.21
CA ASP A 169 -37.70 25.81 49.34
C ASP A 169 -38.84 25.24 50.20
#